data_AF-A0A7Z9QNK4-F1
#
_entry.id   AF-A0A7Z9QNK4-F1
#
_cell.length_a   1.000
_cell.length_b   1.000
_cell.length_c   1.000
_cell.angle_alpha   90.00
_cell.angle_beta   90.00
_cell.angle_gamma   90.00
#
_symmetry.space_group_name_H-M   'P 1'
#
loop_
_entity.id
_entity.type
_entity.pdbx_description
1 polymer ?
#
loop_
_entity_poly.entity_id
_entity_poly.type
_entity_poly.pdbx_seq_one_letter_code
_entity_poly.pdbx_strand_id
1 'polypeptide(L)'
;MQEQGKPDNFIEKKIIEDVSSGLNKGRVQVRFPPQPNGYLHIGHAKAICLNFGLASRFEGRCNLRFDDTNPLREKQEYVDSIQEDIRWLGFEWDQLCFASDYFDQFHDWAVQLIGQGDAYVCDLT
;
A
#
# COMPACT_ATOMS: atom_id res chain seq x y z
N MET A 1 26.67 1.68 18.40
CA MET A 1 25.71 1.93 19.49
C MET A 1 24.59 0.93 19.29
N GLN A 2 24.49 -0.11 20.12
CA GLN A 2 23.38 -1.06 20.02
C GLN A 2 22.14 -0.36 20.57
N GLU A 3 21.14 -0.09 19.71
CA GLU A 3 19.85 0.42 20.17
C GLU A 3 19.19 -0.66 21.05
N GLN A 4 18.99 -0.33 22.32
CA GLN A 4 18.18 -1.15 23.23
C GLN A 4 16.76 -1.24 22.66
N GLY A 5 16.29 -2.49 22.50
CA GLY A 5 15.13 -2.87 21.69
C GLY A 5 13.87 -2.09 22.00
N LYS A 6 13.44 -1.28 21.03
CA LYS A 6 12.14 -0.63 21.03
C LYS A 6 11.05 -1.72 21.15
N PRO A 7 10.07 -1.58 22.05
CA PRO A 7 9.02 -2.57 22.19
C PRO A 7 8.22 -2.68 20.90
N ASP A 8 7.93 -3.91 20.49
CA ASP A 8 7.17 -4.19 19.28
C ASP A 8 5.80 -3.53 19.33
N ASN A 9 5.46 -2.82 18.25
CA ASN A 9 4.13 -2.28 18.09
C ASN A 9 3.12 -3.41 17.82
N PHE A 10 1.82 -3.13 17.96
CA PHE A 10 0.79 -4.17 17.83
C PHE A 10 0.73 -4.81 16.43
N ILE A 11 1.14 -4.10 15.37
CA ILE A 11 1.20 -4.63 13.99
C ILE A 11 2.36 -5.61 13.87
N GLU A 12 3.52 -5.29 14.44
CA GLU A 12 4.68 -6.19 14.46
C GLU A 12 4.38 -7.49 15.20
N LYS A 13 3.72 -7.39 16.36
CA LYS A 13 3.27 -8.58 17.10
C LYS A 13 2.39 -9.48 16.24
N LYS A 14 1.44 -8.89 15.50
CA LYS A 14 0.55 -9.65 14.62
C LYS A 14 1.31 -10.31 13.46
N ILE A 15 2.26 -9.59 12.85
CA ILE A 15 3.12 -10.15 11.80
C ILE A 15 3.97 -11.30 12.34
N ILE A 16 4.52 -11.19 13.56
CA ILE A 16 5.30 -12.26 14.19
C ILE A 16 4.44 -13.52 14.39
N GLU A 17 3.22 -13.36 14.89
CA GLU A 17 2.26 -14.48 15.02
C GLU A 17 1.94 -15.13 13.67
N ASP A 18 1.62 -14.33 12.65
CA ASP A 18 1.25 -14.84 11.33
C ASP A 18 2.45 -15.53 10.63
N VAL A 19 3.66 -14.98 10.74
CA VAL A 19 4.89 -15.58 10.20
C VAL A 19 5.23 -16.88 10.95
N SER A 20 5.16 -16.89 12.28
CA SER A 20 5.46 -18.09 13.09
C SER A 20 4.45 -19.23 12.89
N SER A 21 3.20 -18.91 12.54
CA SER A 21 2.20 -19.91 12.14
C SER A 21 2.34 -20.38 10.68
N GLY A 22 3.28 -19.82 9.92
CA GLY A 22 3.54 -20.19 8.53
C GLY A 22 2.55 -19.60 7.51
N LEU A 23 1.73 -18.61 7.91
CA LEU A 23 0.79 -17.95 6.99
C LEU A 23 1.53 -17.37 5.79
N ASN A 24 0.96 -17.51 4.59
CA ASN A 24 1.58 -17.05 3.33
C ASN A 24 3.02 -17.55 3.12
N LYS A 25 3.38 -18.71 3.69
CA LYS A 25 4.74 -19.27 3.67
C LYS A 25 5.77 -18.32 4.30
N GLY A 26 5.36 -17.52 5.29
CA GLY A 26 6.20 -16.52 5.97
C GLY A 26 6.42 -15.23 5.20
N ARG A 27 5.82 -15.05 4.01
CA ARG A 27 6.02 -13.85 3.20
C ARG A 27 5.22 -12.65 3.75
N VAL A 28 5.93 -11.59 4.12
CA VAL A 28 5.35 -10.28 4.44
C VAL A 28 5.29 -9.41 3.19
N GLN A 29 4.07 -8.96 2.83
CA GLN A 29 3.82 -8.05 1.72
C GLN A 29 3.02 -6.85 2.22
N VAL A 30 3.58 -5.66 2.10
CA VAL A 30 2.95 -4.40 2.50
C VAL A 30 2.97 -3.41 1.33
N ARG A 31 2.29 -2.28 1.49
CA ARG A 31 2.28 -1.21 0.49
C ARG A 31 2.02 0.15 1.11
N PHE A 32 2.62 1.18 0.54
CA PHE A 32 2.25 2.58 0.78
C PHE A 32 1.41 3.06 -0.41
N PRO A 33 0.08 3.32 -0.23
CA PRO A 33 -0.80 3.61 -1.35
C PRO A 33 -1.34 5.05 -1.37
N PRO A 34 -0.53 6.09 -1.68
CA PRO A 34 -1.02 7.46 -1.72
C PRO A 34 -1.88 7.70 -2.97
N GLN A 35 -2.84 8.61 -2.87
CA GLN A 35 -3.49 9.19 -4.04
C GLN A 35 -2.56 10.25 -4.66
N PRO A 36 -2.32 10.25 -5.98
CA PRO A 36 -1.46 11.24 -6.61
C PRO A 36 -2.21 12.54 -6.91
N ASN A 37 -2.79 13.17 -5.88
CA ASN A 37 -3.58 14.41 -5.98
C ASN A 37 -3.09 15.55 -5.06
N GLY A 38 -1.93 15.38 -4.43
CA GLY A 38 -1.31 16.36 -3.56
C GLY A 38 0.10 15.96 -3.14
N TYR A 39 0.85 16.92 -2.62
CA TYR A 39 2.19 16.72 -2.07
C TYR A 39 2.14 16.00 -0.72
N LEU A 40 3.16 15.19 -0.42
CA LEU A 40 3.24 14.56 0.89
C LEU A 40 3.58 15.61 1.97
N HIS A 41 2.88 15.54 3.10
CA HIS A 41 3.26 16.22 4.33
C HIS A 41 3.80 15.24 5.38
N ILE A 42 4.31 15.76 6.51
CA ILE A 42 4.91 14.99 7.61
C ILE A 42 4.03 13.84 8.16
N GLY A 43 2.71 13.97 8.08
CA GLY A 43 1.80 12.88 8.46
C GLY A 43 2.02 11.58 7.68
N HIS A 44 2.42 11.67 6.40
CA HIS A 44 2.68 10.51 5.55
C HIS A 44 3.98 9.79 5.95
N ALA A 45 4.95 10.50 6.51
CA ALA A 45 6.22 9.91 6.93
C ALA A 45 6.00 8.76 7.93
N LYS A 46 4.98 8.85 8.80
CA LYS A 46 4.62 7.75 9.70
C LYS A 46 4.22 6.49 8.94
N ALA A 47 3.38 6.61 7.93
CA ALA A 47 2.93 5.48 7.12
C ALA A 47 4.07 4.92 6.24
N ILE A 48 4.92 5.78 5.70
CA ILE A 48 6.11 5.39 4.94
C ILE A 48 7.06 4.58 5.84
N CYS A 49 7.54 5.17 6.93
CA CYS A 49 8.46 4.50 7.86
C CYS A 49 7.88 3.19 8.41
N LEU A 50 6.55 3.14 8.66
CA LEU A 50 5.90 1.91 9.07
C LEU A 50 5.94 0.84 7.97
N ASN A 51 5.44 1.12 6.76
CA ASN A 51 5.35 0.10 5.72
C ASN A 51 6.74 -0.35 5.23
N PHE A 52 7.61 0.59 4.87
CA PHE A 52 8.95 0.24 4.39
C PHE A 52 9.82 -0.35 5.51
N GLY A 53 9.68 0.13 6.75
CA GLY A 53 10.36 -0.43 7.91
C GLY A 53 9.91 -1.86 8.22
N LEU A 54 8.61 -2.17 8.13
CA LEU A 54 8.10 -3.53 8.28
C LEU A 54 8.63 -4.47 7.19
N ALA A 55 8.66 -4.03 5.93
CA ALA A 55 9.24 -4.83 4.85
C ALA A 55 10.72 -5.14 5.12
N SER A 56 11.51 -4.13 5.53
CA SER A 56 12.92 -4.32 5.87
C SER A 56 13.12 -5.27 7.07
N ARG A 57 12.36 -5.07 8.15
CA ARG A 57 12.47 -5.85 9.39
C ARG A 57 12.15 -7.34 9.20
N PHE A 58 11.20 -7.66 8.34
CA PHE A 58 10.71 -9.03 8.14
C PHE A 58 11.14 -9.64 6.80
N GLU A 59 12.17 -9.09 6.16
CA GLU A 59 12.66 -9.54 4.85
C GLU A 59 11.52 -9.66 3.80
N GLY A 60 10.54 -8.77 3.94
CA GLY A 60 9.35 -8.68 3.11
C GLY A 60 9.51 -7.70 1.95
N ARG A 61 8.39 -7.39 1.32
CA ARG A 61 8.32 -6.46 0.18
C ARG A 61 7.33 -5.33 0.46
N CYS A 62 7.70 -4.11 0.08
CA CYS A 62 6.83 -2.95 0.12
C CYS A 62 6.63 -2.40 -1.29
N ASN A 63 5.40 -2.40 -1.78
CA ASN A 63 5.09 -1.75 -3.06
C ASN A 63 4.73 -0.28 -2.83
N LEU A 64 5.15 0.59 -3.74
CA LEU A 64 4.56 1.91 -3.91
C LEU A 64 3.40 1.75 -4.90
N ARG A 65 2.17 2.01 -4.45
CA ARG A 65 0.99 1.89 -5.32
C ARG A 65 0.23 3.21 -5.37
N PHE A 66 0.21 3.88 -6.50
CA PHE A 66 -0.66 5.03 -6.64
C PHE A 66 -2.12 4.56 -6.67
N ASP A 67 -2.94 5.12 -5.78
CA ASP A 67 -4.38 4.87 -5.74
C ASP A 67 -5.08 5.85 -6.69
N ASP A 68 -4.82 5.66 -7.99
CA ASP A 68 -5.13 6.58 -9.08
C ASP A 68 -6.48 6.25 -9.75
N THR A 69 -7.53 6.18 -8.93
CA THR A 69 -8.89 5.83 -9.38
C THR A 69 -9.78 7.04 -9.69
N ASN A 70 -9.28 8.27 -9.45
CA ASN A 70 -9.97 9.53 -9.65
C ASN A 70 -9.32 10.35 -10.79
N PRO A 71 -9.81 10.19 -12.04
CA PRO A 71 -9.16 10.78 -13.22
C PRO A 71 -9.14 12.31 -13.24
N LEU A 72 -9.93 12.99 -12.39
CA LEU A 72 -10.04 14.46 -12.39
C LEU A 72 -8.98 15.15 -11.54
N ARG A 73 -8.35 14.43 -10.61
CA ARG A 73 -7.49 15.03 -9.57
C ARG A 73 -6.04 14.60 -9.65
N GLU A 74 -5.74 13.69 -10.56
CA GLU A 74 -4.46 13.02 -10.62
C GLU A 74 -3.54 13.69 -11.61
N LYS A 75 -2.31 13.91 -11.18
CA LYS A 75 -1.30 14.55 -12.01
C LYS A 75 0.05 13.88 -11.84
N GLN A 76 0.78 13.80 -12.95
CA GLN A 76 2.13 13.28 -12.98
C GLN A 76 3.06 14.02 -12.00
N GLU A 77 2.86 15.33 -11.79
CA GLU A 77 3.65 16.12 -10.82
C GLU A 77 3.62 15.53 -9.41
N TYR A 78 2.48 14.98 -8.97
CA TYR A 78 2.34 14.39 -7.64
C TYR A 78 2.96 12.99 -7.59
N VAL A 79 2.84 12.22 -8.68
CA VAL A 79 3.52 10.91 -8.81
C VAL A 79 5.03 11.09 -8.66
N ASP A 80 5.61 12.07 -9.35
CA ASP A 80 7.05 12.31 -9.34
C ASP A 80 7.52 12.80 -7.96
N SER A 81 6.82 13.76 -7.37
CA SER A 81 7.16 14.28 -6.04
C SER A 81 7.02 13.23 -4.93
N ILE A 82 6.00 12.38 -4.98
CA ILE A 82 5.82 11.30 -4.00
C ILE A 82 6.99 10.31 -4.07
N GLN A 83 7.42 9.96 -5.29
CA GLN A 83 8.57 9.08 -5.50
C GLN A 83 9.87 9.71 -4.98
N GLU A 84 10.06 11.01 -5.22
CA GLU A 84 11.21 11.77 -4.72
C GLU A 84 11.24 11.81 -3.18
N ASP A 85 10.12 12.12 -2.53
CA ASP A 85 10.02 12.19 -1.07
C ASP A 85 10.32 10.84 -0.39
N ILE A 86 9.84 9.74 -0.96
CA ILE A 86 10.10 8.39 -0.44
C ILE A 86 11.60 8.05 -0.53
N ARG A 87 12.24 8.37 -1.67
CA ARG A 87 13.69 8.19 -1.85
C ARG A 87 14.49 9.11 -0.94
N TRP A 88 14.04 10.36 -0.77
CA TRP A 88 14.65 11.33 0.14
C TRP A 88 14.63 10.85 1.60
N LEU A 89 13.55 10.17 2.01
CA LEU A 89 13.46 9.49 3.31
C LEU A 89 14.35 8.23 3.42
N GLY A 90 15.02 7.81 2.34
CA GLY A 90 15.95 6.69 2.32
C GLY A 90 15.30 5.32 2.08
N PHE A 91 14.10 5.28 1.52
CA PHE A 91 13.39 4.05 1.19
C PHE A 91 13.32 3.83 -0.33
N GLU A 92 13.24 2.57 -0.74
CA GLU A 92 12.98 2.14 -2.12
C GLU A 92 11.87 1.09 -2.11
N TRP A 93 11.01 1.08 -3.12
CA TRP A 93 9.92 0.09 -3.27
C TRP A 93 10.34 -1.12 -4.08
N ASP A 94 9.69 -2.26 -3.84
CA ASP A 94 9.88 -3.50 -4.62
C ASP A 94 9.25 -3.37 -6.01
N GLN A 95 8.02 -2.85 -6.06
CA GLN A 95 7.30 -2.61 -7.31
C GLN A 95 6.57 -1.27 -7.26
N LEU A 96 6.58 -0.59 -8.41
CA LEU A 96 5.72 0.55 -8.68
C LEU A 96 4.43 0.02 -9.31
N CYS A 97 3.29 0.39 -8.74
CA CYS A 97 1.98 -0.06 -9.22
C CYS A 97 1.02 1.13 -9.35
N PHE A 98 0.07 1.02 -10.26
CA PHE A 98 -1.05 1.94 -10.41
C PHE A 98 -2.34 1.16 -10.20
N ALA A 99 -3.31 1.72 -9.48
CA ALA A 99 -4.62 1.12 -9.30
C ALA A 99 -5.39 1.04 -10.63
N SER A 100 -5.20 2.04 -11.49
CA SER A 100 -5.80 2.12 -12.82
C SER A 100 -5.40 0.96 -13.75
N ASP A 101 -4.18 0.41 -13.63
CA ASP A 101 -3.73 -0.77 -14.38
C ASP A 101 -4.59 -2.03 -14.10
N TYR A 102 -5.35 -2.03 -13.00
CA TYR A 102 -6.21 -3.15 -12.60
C TYR A 102 -7.70 -2.94 -12.92
N PHE A 103 -8.08 -1.88 -13.65
CA PHE A 103 -9.49 -1.58 -13.92
C PHE A 103 -10.24 -2.72 -14.63
N ASP A 104 -9.61 -3.38 -15.61
CA ASP A 104 -10.22 -4.53 -16.28
C ASP A 104 -10.53 -5.65 -15.28
N GLN A 105 -9.58 -5.94 -14.37
CA GLN A 105 -9.78 -6.96 -13.34
C GLN A 105 -10.85 -6.57 -12.32
N PHE A 106 -10.92 -5.28 -11.93
CA PHE A 106 -11.96 -4.78 -11.04
C PHE A 106 -13.34 -4.85 -11.69
N HIS A 107 -13.44 -4.53 -12.98
CA HIS A 107 -14.66 -4.68 -13.75
C HIS A 107 -15.09 -6.15 -13.83
N ASP A 108 -14.19 -7.07 -14.14
CA ASP A 108 -14.49 -8.50 -14.21
C ASP A 108 -15.03 -9.03 -12.87
N TRP A 109 -14.43 -8.62 -11.75
CA TRP A 109 -14.94 -8.96 -10.42
C TRP A 109 -16.29 -8.30 -10.13
N ALA A 110 -16.53 -7.06 -10.57
CA ALA A 110 -17.84 -6.43 -10.43
C ALA A 110 -18.92 -7.20 -11.19
N VAL A 111 -18.65 -7.63 -12.42
CA VAL A 111 -19.57 -8.48 -13.20
C VAL A 111 -19.79 -9.82 -12.50
N GLN A 112 -18.74 -10.43 -11.94
CA GLN A 112 -18.87 -11.66 -11.17
C GLN A 112 -19.77 -11.46 -9.94
N LEU A 113 -19.59 -10.38 -9.17
CA LEU A 113 -20.41 -10.07 -7.99
C LEU A 113 -21.89 -9.87 -8.37
N ILE A 114 -22.17 -9.22 -9.50
CA ILE A 114 -23.53 -9.11 -10.04
C ILE A 114 -24.09 -10.49 -10.38
N GLY A 115 -23.30 -11.34 -11.04
CA GLY A 115 -23.70 -12.72 -11.38
C GLY A 115 -23.95 -13.61 -10.15
N GLN A 116 -23.31 -13.31 -9.02
CA GLN A 116 -23.50 -14.01 -7.74
C GLN A 116 -24.65 -13.45 -6.89
N GLY A 117 -25.20 -12.30 -7.25
CA GLY A 117 -26.22 -11.60 -6.46
C GLY A 117 -25.65 -10.78 -5.29
N ASP A 118 -24.33 -10.56 -5.25
CA ASP A 118 -23.62 -9.80 -4.20
C ASP A 118 -23.47 -8.30 -4.54
N ALA A 119 -23.91 -7.88 -5.73
CA ALA A 119 -23.94 -6.49 -6.17
C ALA A 119 -25.18 -6.18 -7.02
N TYR A 120 -25.64 -4.92 -7.01
CA TYR A 120 -26.77 -4.44 -7.81
C TYR A 120 -26.54 -2.99 -8.27
N VAL A 121 -27.26 -2.57 -9.30
CA VAL A 121 -27.26 -1.18 -9.77
C VAL A 121 -28.28 -0.38 -8.96
N CYS A 122 -27.84 0.73 -8.36
CA CYS A 122 -28.72 1.64 -7.62
C CYS A 122 -29.14 2.81 -8.51
N ASP A 123 -30.43 2.91 -8.78
CA ASP A 123 -31.03 3.98 -9.61
C ASP A 123 -31.53 5.17 -8.77
N LEU A 124 -31.17 5.24 -7.48
CA LEU A 124 -31.59 6.33 -6.61
C LEU A 124 -30.89 7.63 -7.03
N THR A 125 -31.69 8.63 -7.41
CA THR A 125 -31.23 9.97 -7.81
C THR A 125 -31.16 10.93 -6.63
#